data_AF-A0A645G6W7-F1
#
_entry.id   AF-A0A645G6W7-F1
#
_cell.length_a   1.000
_cell.length_b   1.000
_cell.length_c   1.000
_cell.angle_alpha   90.00
_cell.angle_beta   90.00
_cell.angle_gamma   90.00
#
_symmetry.space_group_name_H-M   'P 1'
#
loop_
_entity.id
_entity.type
_entity.pdbx_description
1 polymer ?
#
loop_
_entity_poly.entity_id
_entity_poly.type
_entity_poly.pdbx_seq_one_letter_code
_entity_poly.pdbx_strand_id
1 'polypeptide(L)'
;MDDNKVIVQVDKTVIKITGIDVKGLNIQQLEALLKDRLKSVVRIIGVTGSSLEMDVYGIEEEDVLKEENGLIKAVALADGITLTDLAQISSVNKIKSVDIKDVPKYSEGQCLKERWL
;
A
#
# COMPACT_ATOMS: atom_id res chain seq x y z
N MET A 1 -22.45 31.10 -2.94
CA MET A 1 -21.11 30.74 -2.44
C MET A 1 -20.83 29.37 -2.97
N ASP A 2 -20.04 29.29 -4.03
CA ASP A 2 -19.65 28.04 -4.67
C ASP A 2 -18.77 27.23 -3.71
N ASP A 3 -19.35 26.14 -3.20
CA ASP A 3 -18.66 25.09 -2.44
C ASP A 3 -17.70 24.37 -3.41
N ASN A 4 -16.51 24.93 -3.62
CA ASN A 4 -15.43 24.27 -4.36
C ASN A 4 -14.93 23.06 -3.55
N LYS A 5 -15.64 21.94 -3.63
CA LYS A 5 -15.25 20.67 -3.03
C LYS A 5 -14.24 20.00 -3.96
N VAL A 6 -12.96 20.04 -3.58
CA VAL A 6 -11.91 19.24 -4.22
C VAL A 6 -12.11 17.79 -3.77
N ILE A 7 -12.68 16.96 -4.65
CA ILE A 7 -12.77 15.52 -4.43
C ILE A 7 -11.45 14.92 -4.89
N VAL A 8 -10.59 14.54 -3.94
CA VAL A 8 -9.36 13.80 -4.23
C VAL A 8 -9.72 12.31 -4.31
N GLN A 9 -9.82 11.78 -5.52
CA GLN A 9 -9.82 10.33 -5.72
C GLN A 9 -8.40 9.83 -5.52
N VAL A 10 -8.20 9.02 -4.46
CA VAL A 10 -6.91 8.40 -4.19
C VAL A 10 -6.98 6.96 -4.69
N ASP A 11 -6.58 6.75 -5.94
CA ASP A 11 -6.43 5.40 -6.50
C ASP A 11 -5.12 4.79 -5.99
N LYS A 12 -5.23 3.95 -4.96
CA LYS A 12 -4.08 3.41 -4.23
C LYS A 12 -4.29 1.93 -3.92
N THR A 13 -3.23 1.17 -4.15
CA THR A 13 -3.12 -0.25 -3.81
C THR A 13 -2.04 -0.43 -2.75
N VAL A 14 -2.40 -1.07 -1.64
CA VAL A 14 -1.48 -1.40 -0.55
C VAL A 14 -0.92 -2.79 -0.80
N ILE A 15 0.41 -2.90 -0.79
CA ILE A 15 1.13 -4.16 -1.00
C ILE A 15 1.94 -4.47 0.26
N LYS A 16 1.84 -5.70 0.75
CA LYS A 16 2.66 -6.22 1.83
C LYS A 16 3.50 -7.38 1.32
N ILE A 17 4.80 -7.30 1.57
CA ILE A 17 5.77 -8.35 1.28
C ILE A 17 6.26 -8.91 2.62
N THR A 18 6.31 -10.23 2.72
CA THR A 18 6.80 -10.95 3.91
C THR A 18 7.88 -11.94 3.49
N GLY A 19 8.62 -12.49 4.46
CA GLY A 19 9.72 -13.42 4.17
C GLY A 19 10.98 -12.73 3.67
N ILE A 20 11.22 -11.50 4.11
CA ILE A 20 12.45 -10.74 3.85
C ILE A 20 13.13 -10.44 5.18
N ASP A 21 14.47 -10.42 5.25
CA ASP A 21 15.21 -9.93 6.42
C ASP A 21 15.68 -8.50 6.13
N VAL A 22 15.26 -7.56 6.97
CA VAL A 22 15.54 -6.13 6.78
C VAL A 22 16.56 -5.65 7.83
N LYS A 23 17.73 -5.23 7.37
CA LYS A 23 18.82 -4.68 8.18
C LYS A 23 19.42 -3.43 7.52
N GLY A 24 19.18 -2.26 8.10
CA GLY A 24 19.76 -1.01 7.61
C GLY A 24 19.19 -0.56 6.26
N LEU A 25 17.85 -0.58 6.14
CA LEU A 25 17.15 -0.23 4.91
C LEU A 25 17.25 1.26 4.56
N ASN A 26 17.67 1.55 3.33
CA ASN A 26 17.50 2.87 2.75
C ASN A 26 16.14 2.99 2.05
N ILE A 27 15.18 3.59 2.75
CA ILE A 27 13.80 3.75 2.25
C ILE A 27 13.75 4.57 0.96
N GLN A 28 14.52 5.66 0.85
CA GLN A 28 14.49 6.53 -0.33
C GLN A 28 15.01 5.83 -1.58
N GLN A 29 16.06 5.00 -1.42
CA GLN A 29 16.58 4.18 -2.50
C GLN A 29 15.56 3.13 -2.94
N LEU A 30 14.93 2.45 -2.00
CA LEU A 30 13.89 1.46 -2.28
C LEU A 30 12.69 2.08 -3.00
N GLU A 31 12.21 3.25 -2.57
CA GLU A 31 11.14 3.99 -3.24
C GLU A 31 11.54 4.38 -4.67
N ALA A 32 12.78 4.80 -4.89
CA ALA A 32 13.28 5.12 -6.23
C ALA A 32 13.35 3.89 -7.16
N LEU A 33 13.84 2.76 -6.64
CA LEU A 33 13.90 1.48 -7.38
C LEU A 33 12.51 0.99 -7.77
N LEU A 34 11.57 1.03 -6.82
CA LEU A 34 10.20 0.59 -7.05
C LEU A 34 9.46 1.55 -7.99
N LYS A 35 9.69 2.86 -7.87
CA LYS A 35 9.14 3.86 -8.77
C LYS A 35 9.62 3.67 -10.21
N ASP A 36 10.91 3.39 -10.41
CA ASP A 36 11.42 3.15 -11.76
C ASP A 36 10.84 1.88 -12.39
N ARG A 37 10.64 0.83 -11.59
CA ARG A 37 10.12 -0.45 -12.09
C ARG A 37 8.62 -0.44 -12.34
N LEU A 38 7.83 0.07 -11.39
CA LEU A 38 6.37 0.12 -11.51
C LEU A 38 5.89 1.29 -12.37
N LYS A 39 6.79 2.21 -12.75
CA LYS A 39 6.47 3.48 -13.43
C LYS A 39 5.35 4.25 -12.73
N SER A 40 5.21 4.04 -11.44
CA SER A 40 4.19 4.65 -10.60
C SER A 40 4.80 5.19 -9.31
N VAL A 41 4.08 6.10 -8.67
CA VAL A 41 4.45 6.59 -7.35
C VAL A 41 4.34 5.43 -6.36
N VAL A 42 5.43 5.18 -5.64
CA VAL A 42 5.51 4.19 -4.57
C VAL A 42 5.90 4.91 -3.30
N ARG A 43 5.24 4.57 -2.19
CA ARG A 43 5.57 5.08 -0.87
C ARG A 43 5.65 3.95 0.13
N ILE A 44 6.75 3.83 0.85
CA ILE A 44 6.85 2.87 1.94
C ILE A 44 6.11 3.40 3.16
N ILE A 45 5.20 2.60 3.72
CA ILE A 45 4.38 2.97 4.88
C ILE A 45 4.77 2.23 6.15
N GLY A 46 5.36 1.04 6.01
CA GLY A 46 5.70 0.19 7.14
C GLY A 46 6.89 -0.69 6.81
N VAL A 47 7.83 -0.78 7.74
CA VAL A 47 8.98 -1.67 7.65
C VAL A 47 9.09 -2.39 8.98
N THR A 48 9.16 -3.72 8.93
CA THR A 48 9.51 -4.56 10.07
C THR A 48 10.77 -5.35 9.73
N GLY A 49 11.35 -6.06 10.70
CA GLY A 49 12.51 -6.91 10.43
C GLY A 49 12.21 -8.05 9.44
N SER A 50 10.94 -8.43 9.27
CA SER A 50 10.50 -9.56 8.44
C SER A 50 9.54 -9.20 7.30
N SER A 51 9.14 -7.94 7.19
CA SER A 51 8.10 -7.49 6.26
C SER A 51 8.25 -6.04 5.82
N LEU A 52 7.69 -5.75 4.65
CA LEU A 52 7.64 -4.42 4.05
C LEU A 52 6.20 -4.14 3.60
N GLU A 53 5.69 -2.95 3.89
CA GLU A 53 4.39 -2.46 3.47
C GLU A 53 4.57 -1.18 2.66
N MET A 54 3.91 -1.11 1.50
CA MET A 54 4.00 0.01 0.59
C MET A 54 2.65 0.36 -0.04
N ASP A 55 2.55 1.61 -0.43
CA ASP A 55 1.46 2.17 -1.21
C ASP A 55 1.93 2.34 -2.65
N VAL A 56 1.12 1.89 -3.60
CA VAL A 56 1.34 2.12 -5.02
C VAL A 56 0.11 2.78 -5.62
N TYR A 57 0.29 3.84 -6.38
CA TYR A 57 -0.81 4.61 -6.94
C TYR A 57 -1.14 4.15 -8.36
N GLY A 58 -2.42 4.18 -8.77
CA GLY A 58 -2.80 3.94 -10.16
C GLY A 58 -2.48 2.55 -10.72
N ILE A 59 -2.35 1.51 -9.86
CA ILE A 59 -2.13 0.13 -10.29
C ILE A 59 -3.23 -0.76 -9.70
N GLU A 60 -3.83 -1.62 -10.53
CA GLU A 60 -4.81 -2.63 -10.13
C GLU A 60 -4.18 -3.81 -9.40
N GLU A 61 -4.95 -4.47 -8.51
CA GLU A 61 -4.47 -5.64 -7.76
C GLU A 61 -3.98 -6.76 -8.68
N GLU A 62 -4.71 -7.00 -9.77
CA GLU A 62 -4.42 -8.05 -10.75
C GLU A 62 -3.07 -7.85 -11.44
N ASP A 63 -2.68 -6.61 -11.70
CA ASP A 63 -1.42 -6.30 -12.38
C ASP A 63 -0.24 -6.41 -11.41
N VAL A 64 -0.43 -6.07 -10.13
CA VAL A 64 0.56 -6.35 -9.08
C VAL A 64 0.81 -7.84 -8.94
N LEU A 65 -0.25 -8.65 -8.95
CA LEU A 65 -0.14 -10.11 -8.80
C LEU A 65 0.55 -10.76 -10.00
N LYS A 66 0.30 -10.29 -11.23
CA LYS A 66 1.03 -10.77 -12.42
C LYS A 66 2.53 -10.47 -12.34
N GLU A 67 2.89 -9.33 -11.76
CA GLU A 67 4.28 -8.87 -11.62
C GLU A 67 4.91 -9.24 -10.25
N GLU A 68 4.32 -10.14 -9.47
CA GLU A 68 4.76 -10.48 -8.11
C GLU A 68 6.27 -10.80 -8.04
N ASN A 69 6.73 -11.73 -8.89
CA ASN A 69 8.14 -12.12 -8.96
C ASN A 69 9.06 -10.96 -9.33
N GLY A 70 8.57 -10.02 -10.15
CA GLY A 70 9.30 -8.83 -10.50
C GLY A 70 9.44 -7.88 -9.32
N LEU A 71 8.35 -7.66 -8.60
CA LEU A 71 8.31 -6.81 -7.42
C LEU A 71 9.27 -7.31 -6.32
N ILE A 72 9.20 -8.59 -5.98
CA ILE A 72 10.05 -9.21 -4.96
C ILE A 72 11.54 -9.07 -5.33
N LYS A 73 11.89 -9.31 -6.60
CA LYS A 73 13.26 -9.11 -7.09
C LYS A 73 13.71 -7.66 -6.99
N ALA A 74 12.83 -6.69 -7.25
CA ALA A 74 13.17 -5.28 -7.14
C ALA A 74 13.47 -4.87 -5.70
N VAL A 75 12.65 -5.37 -4.76
CA VAL A 75 12.85 -5.15 -3.32
C VAL A 75 14.17 -5.77 -2.85
N ALA A 76 14.54 -6.92 -3.39
CA ALA A 76 15.81 -7.58 -3.09
C ALA A 76 17.06 -6.84 -3.60
N LEU A 77 16.91 -5.92 -4.55
CA LEU A 77 18.02 -5.09 -5.05
C LEU A 77 18.31 -3.90 -4.13
N ALA A 78 17.44 -3.60 -3.17
CA ALA A 78 17.66 -2.51 -2.25
C ALA A 78 18.67 -2.90 -1.16
N ASP A 79 19.54 -1.96 -0.81
CA ASP A 79 20.51 -2.16 0.25
C ASP A 79 19.80 -2.40 1.60
N GLY A 80 20.25 -3.43 2.30
CA GLY A 80 19.69 -3.81 3.61
C GLY A 80 18.47 -4.73 3.54
N ILE A 81 18.15 -5.31 2.39
CA ILE A 81 17.14 -6.37 2.25
C ILE A 81 17.82 -7.69 1.84
N THR A 82 17.54 -8.75 2.59
CA THR A 82 17.90 -10.12 2.23
C THR A 82 16.64 -10.94 2.00
N LEU A 83 16.52 -11.58 0.84
CA LEU A 83 15.42 -12.51 0.58
C LEU A 83 15.60 -13.79 1.38
N THR A 84 14.51 -14.31 1.95
CA THR A 84 14.45 -15.70 2.43
C THR A 84 13.70 -16.55 1.42
N ASP A 85 13.81 -17.87 1.51
CA ASP A 85 13.07 -18.81 0.66
C ASP A 85 11.54 -18.70 0.81
N LEU A 86 11.06 -17.96 1.82
CA LEU A 86 9.65 -17.72 2.12
C LEU A 86 9.15 -16.36 1.62
N ALA A 87 9.97 -15.62 0.84
CA ALA A 87 9.62 -14.30 0.35
C ALA A 87 8.40 -14.36 -0.58
N GLN A 88 7.32 -13.66 -0.22
CA GLN A 88 6.08 -13.63 -0.98
C GLN A 88 5.30 -12.33 -0.74
N ILE A 89 4.43 -11.96 -1.68
CA ILE A 89 3.46 -10.90 -1.44
C ILE A 89 2.34 -11.49 -0.56
N SER A 90 2.26 -11.04 0.70
CA SER A 90 1.25 -11.55 1.64
C SER A 90 -0.13 -10.91 1.43
N SER A 91 -0.19 -9.70 0.88
CA SER A 91 -1.46 -9.02 0.62
C SER A 91 -1.30 -7.93 -0.45
N VAL A 92 -2.30 -7.83 -1.32
CA VAL A 92 -2.48 -6.74 -2.29
C VAL A 92 -3.93 -6.26 -2.14
N ASN A 93 -4.13 -5.02 -1.70
CA ASN A 93 -5.44 -4.48 -1.38
C ASN A 93 -5.60 -3.09 -1.97
N LYS A 94 -6.45 -2.97 -2.98
CA LYS A 94 -6.89 -1.70 -3.53
C LYS A 94 -7.86 -1.03 -2.57
N ILE A 95 -7.60 0.24 -2.28
CA ILE A 95 -8.49 1.04 -1.44
C ILE A 95 -9.78 1.28 -2.24
N LYS A 96 -10.88 0.68 -1.76
CA LYS A 96 -12.20 0.86 -2.36
C LYS A 96 -12.72 2.25 -2.04
N SER A 97 -13.23 2.93 -3.07
CA SER A 97 -14.01 4.15 -2.86
C SER A 97 -15.38 3.77 -2.28
N VAL A 98 -15.75 4.43 -1.19
CA VAL A 98 -17.09 4.33 -0.60
C VAL A 98 -17.82 5.65 -0.83
N ASP A 99 -19.09 5.61 -1.23
CA ASP A 99 -19.90 6.83 -1.27
C ASP A 99 -20.11 7.30 0.18
N ILE A 100 -19.89 8.59 0.45
CA ILE A 100 -20.14 9.17 1.77
C ILE A 100 -21.61 9.03 2.19
N LYS A 101 -22.52 8.86 1.22
CA LYS A 101 -23.94 8.56 1.48
C LYS A 101 -24.16 7.18 2.10
N ASP A 102 -23.28 6.24 1.84
CA ASP A 102 -23.33 4.89 2.41
C ASP A 102 -22.73 4.86 3.83
N VAL A 103 -22.03 5.92 4.23
CA VAL A 103 -21.51 6.06 5.60
C VAL A 103 -22.65 6.52 6.51
N PRO A 104 -23.03 5.73 7.54
CA PRO A 104 -24.13 6.08 8.43
C PRO A 104 -23.89 7.43 9.11
N LYS A 105 -24.92 8.28 9.16
CA LYS A 105 -24.83 9.59 9.80
C LYS A 105 -24.82 9.44 11.32
N TYR A 106 -24.00 10.25 11.98
CA TYR A 106 -24.04 10.35 13.44
C TYR A 106 -25.35 10.99 13.88
N SER A 107 -26.01 10.39 14.86
CA SER A 107 -27.13 11.00 15.58
C SER A 107 -26.72 11.28 17.01
N GLU A 108 -27.13 12.43 17.55
CA GLU A 108 -26.78 12.86 18.90
C GLU A 108 -27.29 11.85 19.94
N GLY A 109 -26.42 11.41 20.85
CA GLY A 109 -26.73 10.38 21.85
C GLY A 109 -26.46 8.93 21.42
N GLN A 110 -26.07 8.66 20.17
CA GLN A 110 -25.63 7.32 19.76
C GLN A 110 -24.20 7.02 20.18
N CYS A 111 -23.93 5.76 20.56
CA CYS A 111 -22.58 5.28 20.77
C CYS A 111 -21.82 5.25 19.43
N LEU A 112 -20.62 5.82 19.40
CA LEU A 112 -19.79 5.87 18.20
C LEU A 112 -19.49 4.49 17.60
N LYS A 113 -19.47 3.44 18.43
CA LYS A 113 -19.24 2.06 17.99
C LYS A 113 -20.47 1.46 17.30
N GLU A 114 -21.67 1.82 17.76
CA GLU A 114 -22.94 1.35 17.19
C GLU A 114 -23.21 1.94 15.81
N ARG A 115 -22.57 3.05 15.47
CA ARG A 115 -22.64 3.67 14.15
C ARG A 115 -22.16 2.74 13.03
N TRP A 116 -21.32 1.75 13.32
CA TRP A 116 -20.67 0.90 12.31
C TRP A 116 -21.16 -0.56 12.32
N LEU A 117 -22.21 -0.87 13.09
CA LEU A 117 -22.84 -2.20 13.16
C LEU A 117 -24.03 -2.30 12.20
#